data_AF-A0A1I5EUZ4-F1
#
_entry.id   AF-A0A1I5EUZ4-F1
#
_cell.length_a   1.000
_cell.length_b   1.000
_cell.length_c   1.000
_cell.angle_alpha   90.00
_cell.angle_beta   90.00
_cell.angle_gamma   90.00
#
_symmetry.space_group_name_H-M   'P 1'
#
loop_
_entity.id
_entity.type
_entity.pdbx_description
1 polymer ?
#
loop_
_entity_poly.entity_id
_entity_poly.type
_entity_poly.pdbx_seq_one_letter_code
_entity_poly.pdbx_strand_id
1 'polypeptide(L)' 'MLKETDRLSQALLRRHGIGVKQKRIHFRGRDLLFQLHNARYDVFNGDRCIATVDTNNINEAIKQFKALDNPAEK' A
#
# COMPACT_ATOMS: atom_id res chain seq x y z
N MET A 1 -21.47 -22.99 3.06
CA MET A 1 -20.16 -23.11 3.71
C MET A 1 -19.10 -22.63 2.72
N LEU A 2 -18.80 -21.32 2.70
CA LEU A 2 -17.88 -20.71 1.72
C LEU A 2 -16.51 -20.53 2.39
N LYS A 3 -15.70 -21.58 2.44
CA LYS A 3 -14.33 -21.53 2.99
C LYS A 3 -13.32 -22.22 2.06
N GLU A 4 -13.46 -21.97 0.78
CA GLU A 4 -12.39 -22.17 -0.19
C GLU A 4 -12.28 -20.88 -0.99
N THR A 5 -11.95 -19.77 -0.31
CA THR A 5 -11.41 -18.62 -1.01
C THR A 5 -10.11 -19.11 -1.63
N ASP A 6 -10.22 -19.47 -2.91
CA ASP A 6 -9.29 -20.23 -3.71
C ASP A 6 -7.84 -19.85 -3.39
N ARG A 7 -7.02 -20.82 -2.98
CA ARG A 7 -5.62 -20.55 -2.62
C ARG A 7 -4.87 -19.92 -3.79
N LEU A 8 -5.28 -20.22 -5.03
CA LEU A 8 -4.76 -19.61 -6.24
C LEU A 8 -5.17 -18.14 -6.33
N SER A 9 -6.44 -17.80 -6.04
CA SER A 9 -6.89 -16.40 -5.97
C SER A 9 -6.10 -15.63 -4.91
N GLN A 10 -5.88 -16.19 -3.72
CA GLN A 10 -5.07 -15.52 -2.69
C GLN A 10 -3.60 -15.35 -3.11
N ALA A 11 -3.01 -16.35 -3.77
CA ALA A 11 -1.64 -16.28 -4.27
C ALA A 11 -1.49 -15.24 -5.40
N LEU A 12 -2.45 -15.17 -6.31
CA LEU A 12 -2.53 -14.15 -7.35
C LEU A 12 -2.64 -12.74 -6.76
N LEU A 13 -3.55 -12.54 -5.80
CA LEU A 13 -3.70 -11.24 -5.12
C LEU A 13 -2.39 -10.81 -4.45
N ARG A 14 -1.71 -11.73 -3.74
CA ARG A 14 -0.40 -11.46 -3.12
C ARG A 14 0.68 -11.13 -4.15
N ARG A 15 0.73 -11.84 -5.29
CA ARG A 15 1.65 -11.55 -6.39
C ARG A 15 1.41 -10.16 -6.97
N HIS A 16 0.16 -9.73 -7.06
CA HIS A 16 -0.22 -8.40 -7.52
C HIS A 16 -0.14 -7.32 -6.45
N GLY A 17 0.27 -7.67 -5.22
CA GLY A 17 0.41 -6.73 -4.10
C GLY A 17 -0.92 -6.32 -3.44
N ILE A 18 -2.01 -7.03 -3.75
CA ILE A 18 -3.32 -6.81 -3.15
C ILE A 18 -3.37 -7.49 -1.79
N GLY A 19 -3.79 -6.74 -0.76
CA GLY A 19 -3.90 -7.26 0.60
C GLY A 19 -2.56 -7.42 1.32
N VAL A 20 -1.47 -6.81 0.84
CA VAL A 20 -0.16 -6.83 1.51
C VAL A 20 -0.27 -6.06 2.82
N LYS A 21 -0.15 -6.74 3.96
CA LYS A 21 -0.36 -6.13 5.27
C LYS A 21 0.55 -4.93 5.52
N GLN A 22 1.84 -5.06 5.17
CA GLN A 22 2.85 -4.02 5.35
C GLN A 22 3.89 -4.05 4.25
N LYS A 23 4.37 -2.88 3.82
CA LYS A 23 5.52 -2.73 2.93
C LYS A 23 6.33 -1.49 3.28
N ARG A 24 7.63 -1.67 3.52
CA ARG A 24 8.57 -0.56 3.69
C ARG A 24 9.26 -0.26 2.36
N ILE A 25 9.40 1.01 2.02
CA ILE A 25 10.17 1.49 0.86
C ILE A 25 11.06 2.65 1.26
N HIS A 26 12.17 2.81 0.55
CA HIS A 26 12.99 4.00 0.63
C HIS A 26 12.62 4.95 -0.51
N PHE A 27 12.23 6.19 -0.20
CA PHE A 27 11.81 7.19 -1.18
C PHE A 27 12.28 8.59 -0.76
N ARG A 28 13.00 9.28 -1.65
CA ARG A 28 13.54 10.64 -1.43
C ARG A 28 14.28 10.80 -0.09
N GLY A 29 15.10 9.82 0.27
CA GLY A 29 15.88 9.83 1.52
C GLY A 29 15.06 9.54 2.79
N ARG A 30 13.81 9.10 2.66
CA ARG A 30 12.92 8.75 3.78
C ARG A 30 12.54 7.27 3.71
N ASP A 31 12.45 6.64 4.87
CA ASP A 31 11.91 5.30 5.01
C ASP A 31 10.41 5.36 5.29
N LEU A 32 9.63 4.93 4.31
CA LEU A 32 8.17 4.96 4.36
C LEU A 32 7.62 3.57 4.63
N LEU A 33 6.71 3.45 5.58
CA LEU A 33 5.98 2.22 5.88
C LEU A 33 4.53 2.37 5.43
N PHE A 34 4.12 1.54 4.48
CA PHE A 34 2.72 1.40 4.08
C PHE A 34 2.11 0.27 4.89
N GLN A 35 1.01 0.53 5.58
CA GLN A 35 0.29 -0.47 6.37
C GLN A 35 -1.18 -0.52 5.96
N LEU A 36 -1.64 -1.72 5.59
CA LEU A 36 -3.03 -1.97 5.21
C LEU A 36 -3.93 -1.99 6.45
N HIS A 37 -4.95 -1.14 6.45
CA HIS A 37 -6.02 -1.07 7.44
C HIS A 37 -7.36 -0.99 6.71
N ASN A 38 -8.29 -1.92 6.97
CA ASN A 38 -9.66 -1.89 6.44
C ASN A 38 -9.79 -1.51 4.95
N ALA A 39 -8.94 -2.10 4.08
CA ALA A 39 -8.89 -1.88 2.63
C ALA A 39 -8.27 -0.56 2.13
N ARG A 40 -7.58 0.20 2.99
CA ARG A 40 -6.76 1.35 2.62
C ARG A 40 -5.34 1.22 3.20
N TYR A 41 -4.37 1.94 2.64
CA TYR A 41 -3.02 2.02 3.20
C TYR A 41 -2.80 3.32 3.95
N ASP A 42 -2.37 3.23 5.19
CA ASP A 42 -1.77 4.34 5.92
C ASP A 42 -0.26 4.35 5.69
N VAL A 43 0.31 5.53 5.43
CA VAL A 43 1.73 5.73 5.13
C VAL A 43 2.39 6.43 6.31
N PHE A 44 3.39 5.79 6.87
CA PHE A 44 4.15 6.27 8.02
C PHE A 44 5.58 6.64 7.62
N ASN A 45 6.12 7.69 8.25
CA ASN A 45 7.54 8.00 8.29
C ASN A 45 7.97 7.99 9.76
N GLY A 46 8.73 6.96 10.17
CA GLY A 46 8.91 6.63 11.58
C GLY A 46 7.56 6.31 12.24
N ASP A 47 7.25 6.97 13.35
CA ASP A 47 6.01 6.78 14.11
C ASP A 47 4.86 7.71 13.66
N ARG A 48 5.12 8.60 12.69
CA ARG A 48 4.15 9.58 12.22
C ARG A 48 3.43 9.10 10.96
N CYS A 49 2.11 9.01 11.01
CA CYS A 49 1.29 8.87 9.80
C CYS A 49 1.29 10.19 9.01
N ILE A 50 1.66 10.13 7.74
CA ILE A 50 1.81 11.29 6.86
C ILE A 50 0.78 11.31 5.71
N ALA A 51 0.16 10.18 5.39
CA ALA A 51 -0.87 10.09 4.36
C ALA A 51 -1.72 8.82 4.53
N THR A 52 -2.92 8.84 3.96
CA THR A 52 -3.79 7.67 3.82
C THR A 52 -4.20 7.56 2.35
N VAL A 53 -4.16 6.35 1.80
CA VAL A 53 -4.46 6.07 0.39
C VAL A 53 -5.55 5.00 0.31
N ASP A 54 -6.68 5.34 -0.31
CA ASP A 54 -7.88 4.50 -0.36
C ASP A 54 -7.76 3.40 -1.44
N THR A 55 -6.90 2.42 -1.17
CA THR A 55 -6.73 1.24 -2.02
C THR A 55 -6.20 0.06 -1.21
N ASN A 56 -6.56 -1.15 -1.61
CA ASN A 56 -6.04 -2.38 -1.02
C ASN A 56 -4.84 -2.95 -1.77
N ASN A 57 -4.42 -2.33 -2.88
CA ASN A 57 -3.25 -2.70 -3.67
C ASN A 57 -2.05 -1.82 -3.32
N ILE A 58 -0.97 -2.43 -2.82
CA ILE A 58 0.22 -1.70 -2.41
C ILE A 58 0.91 -0.96 -3.56
N ASN A 59 0.87 -1.49 -4.78
CA ASN A 59 1.51 -0.86 -5.93
C ASN A 59 0.78 0.42 -6.33
N GLU A 60 -0.55 0.38 -6.34
CA GLU A 60 -1.38 1.58 -6.54
C GLU A 60 -1.20 2.57 -5.38
N ALA A 61 -1.12 2.09 -4.13
CA ALA A 61 -0.90 2.95 -2.97
C ALA A 61 0.41 3.74 -3.08
N ILE A 62 1.50 3.08 -3.47
CA ILE A 62 2.80 3.71 -3.68
C ILE A 62 2.73 4.71 -4.83
N LYS A 63 2.07 4.37 -5.95
CA LYS A 63 1.92 5.26 -7.10
C LYS A 63 1.17 6.54 -6.74
N GLN A 64 0.02 6.42 -6.07
CA GLN A 64 -0.78 7.55 -5.62
C GLN A 64 0.00 8.41 -4.60
N PHE A 65 0.68 7.79 -3.64
CA PHE A 65 1.51 8.52 -2.68
C PHE A 65 2.61 9.35 -3.37
N LYS A 66 3.32 8.77 -4.35
CA LYS A 66 4.35 9.50 -5.11
C LYS A 66 3.78 10.67 -5.91
N ALA A 67 2.57 10.54 -6.45
CA ALA A 67 1.89 11.63 -7.15
C ALA A 67 1.49 12.76 -6.19
N LEU A 68 1.06 12.44 -4.97
CA LEU A 68 0.74 13.44 -3.93
C LEU A 68 2.00 14.17 -3.42
N ASP A 69 3.11 13.47 -3.24
CA ASP A 69 4.38 14.05 -2.77
C ASP A 69 5.12 14.87 -3.86
N ASN A 70 4.68 14.77 -5.12
CA ASN A 70 5.30 15.47 -6.24
C ASN A 70 4.33 16.44 -6.93
N PRO A 71 4.05 17.61 -6.34
CA PRO A 71 3.16 18.62 -6.94
C PRO A 71 3.74 19.35 -8.15
N ALA A 72 4.89 18.93 -8.69
CA ALA A 72 5.67 19.64 -9.70
C ALA A 72 5.34 19.30 -11.17
N GLU A 73 4.29 18.53 -11.45
CA GLU A 73 3.73 18.40 -12.80
C GLU A 73 2.31 18.99 -12.84
N LYS A 74 2.25 20.31 -12.99
CA LYS A 74 1.09 21.02 -13.57
C LYS A 74 1.59 22.04 -14.58
#